data_AF-A0A7R9WUL2-F1
#
_entry.id   AF-A0A7R9WUL2-F1
#
_cell.length_a   1.000
_cell.length_b   1.000
_cell.length_c   1.000
_cell.angle_alpha   90.00
_cell.angle_beta   90.00
_cell.angle_gamma   90.00
#
_symmetry.space_group_name_H-M   'P 1'
#
loop_
_entity.id
_entity.type
_entity.pdbx_description
1 polymer ?
#
loop_
_entity_poly.entity_id
_entity_poly.type
_entity_poly.pdbx_seq_one_letter_code
_entity_poly.pdbx_strand_id
1 'polypeptide(L)'
;RHIWTKEPLCMVTRENDSEWSSYVDAILQGLMAAAEMGVTQSTASSFPKSVWHIRDFDSMYADAVASVGNYLELYSTNIRSAGLAKRMNAINSGTGMLYALPHGYPEQEGPRPAEGSKLNAIQVAQKLRCGMMTNQTSLGEGFCLAIAAGIFSDVPDARVEWVWYEAHEELLLAVSNGEVDVAMDVPVSAEAAFQYDITFSSPYFFPYDEEDGGVSLDGNGQQALELPDHDRAVGLAASNSDRQFAKFCFWIMTAPVISEEDELPFNDMVLVGLFGSSYKRMFRDAVLFVGDYSRIYESYEILVGPRRGRNFINLLETRGPQHLPLLFGSNVTSLVW
;
A
#
# COMPACT_ATOMS: atom_id res chain seq x y z
N ARG A 1 -9.83 2.72 -29.51
CA ARG A 1 -9.08 3.09 -28.28
C ARG A 1 -7.63 2.71 -28.52
N HIS A 2 -6.70 3.66 -28.55
CA HIS A 2 -5.27 3.32 -28.58
C HIS A 2 -4.96 2.58 -27.28
N ILE A 3 -4.52 1.32 -27.41
CA ILE A 3 -4.19 0.42 -26.31
C ILE A 3 -2.85 0.91 -25.76
N TRP A 4 -2.88 1.89 -24.86
CA TRP A 4 -1.72 2.23 -24.06
C TRP A 4 -1.57 1.14 -23.01
N THR A 5 -0.48 0.38 -23.08
CA THR A 5 -0.09 -0.54 -22.01
C THR A 5 0.30 0.29 -20.78
N LYS A 6 -0.12 -0.17 -19.60
CA LYS A 6 0.42 0.32 -18.33
C LYS A 6 1.77 -0.37 -18.15
N GLU A 7 2.85 0.40 -18.02
CA GLU A 7 4.22 -0.11 -17.89
C GLU A 7 4.95 0.62 -16.76
N PRO A 8 4.52 0.46 -15.49
CA PRO A 8 5.22 1.03 -14.36
C PRO A 8 6.60 0.36 -14.26
N LEU A 9 7.66 1.16 -14.35
CA LEU A 9 9.03 0.68 -14.15
C LEU A 9 9.30 0.61 -12.65
N CYS A 10 9.86 -0.51 -12.20
CA CYS A 10 10.24 -0.72 -10.81
C CYS A 10 11.69 -1.21 -10.70
N MET A 11 12.27 -1.03 -9.52
CA MET A 11 13.49 -1.76 -9.17
C MET A 11 13.13 -3.18 -8.76
N VAL A 12 13.93 -4.14 -9.25
CA VAL A 12 13.69 -5.56 -9.01
C VAL A 12 14.86 -6.14 -8.22
N THR A 13 14.55 -6.72 -7.08
CA THR A 13 15.50 -7.42 -6.20
C THR A 13 15.19 -8.92 -6.18
N ARG A 14 16.06 -9.71 -5.54
CA ARG A 14 15.83 -11.15 -5.37
C ARG A 14 14.76 -11.40 -4.31
N GLU A 15 13.93 -12.40 -4.55
CA GLU A 15 12.86 -12.82 -3.61
C GLU A 15 13.39 -13.51 -2.34
N ASN A 16 14.67 -13.80 -2.18
CA ASN A 16 15.17 -14.46 -0.95
C ASN A 16 15.94 -13.52 -0.01
N ASP A 17 15.81 -12.21 -0.23
CA ASP A 17 16.62 -11.18 0.44
C ASP A 17 15.73 -9.97 0.76
N SER A 18 14.89 -10.08 1.81
CA SER A 18 13.95 -9.01 2.20
C SER A 18 14.70 -7.78 2.70
N GLU A 19 15.76 -7.97 3.50
CA GLU A 19 16.62 -6.88 3.99
C GLU A 19 17.19 -6.04 2.83
N TRP A 20 17.77 -6.67 1.80
CA TRP A 20 18.23 -5.93 0.62
C TRP A 20 17.09 -5.23 -0.13
N SER A 21 15.92 -5.87 -0.21
CA SER A 21 14.75 -5.28 -0.89
C SER A 21 14.24 -4.04 -0.16
N SER A 22 14.14 -4.11 1.17
CA SER A 22 13.75 -2.98 2.01
C SER A 22 14.78 -1.86 1.97
N TYR A 23 16.08 -2.19 1.92
CA TYR A 23 17.15 -1.20 1.74
C TYR A 23 17.03 -0.46 0.39
N VAL A 24 16.83 -1.19 -0.70
CA VAL A 24 16.65 -0.61 -2.04
C VAL A 24 15.41 0.28 -2.10
N ASP A 25 14.30 -0.16 -1.52
CA ASP A 25 13.08 0.65 -1.43
C ASP A 25 13.32 1.92 -0.58
N ALA A 26 13.96 1.79 0.58
CA ALA A 26 14.28 2.93 1.45
C ALA A 26 15.13 3.99 0.71
N ILE A 27 16.14 3.59 -0.07
CA ILE A 27 16.92 4.53 -0.88
C ILE A 27 16.05 5.24 -1.91
N LEU A 28 15.17 4.53 -2.62
CA LEU A 28 14.25 5.14 -3.59
C LEU A 28 13.34 6.17 -2.92
N GLN A 29 12.72 5.77 -1.82
CA GLN A 29 11.84 6.62 -1.04
C GLN A 29 12.62 7.84 -0.49
N GLY A 30 13.90 7.68 -0.12
CA GLY A 30 14.80 8.76 0.29
C GLY A 30 15.07 9.79 -0.79
N LEU A 31 15.29 9.34 -2.02
CA LEU A 31 15.46 10.25 -3.15
C LEU A 31 14.16 11.01 -3.46
N MET A 32 12.99 10.37 -3.30
CA MET A 32 11.68 11.02 -3.49
C MET A 32 11.39 12.03 -2.37
N ALA A 33 11.63 11.66 -1.12
CA ALA A 33 11.46 12.52 0.04
C ALA A 33 12.39 13.74 -0.01
N ALA A 34 13.65 13.57 -0.43
CA ALA A 34 14.55 14.69 -0.68
C ALA A 34 14.00 15.65 -1.74
N ALA A 35 13.36 15.14 -2.79
CA ALA A 35 12.75 15.98 -3.80
C ALA A 35 11.53 16.76 -3.28
N GLU A 36 10.70 16.13 -2.44
CA GLU A 36 9.56 16.77 -1.78
C GLU A 36 10.02 17.89 -0.83
N MET A 37 11.05 17.63 -0.02
CA MET A 37 11.63 18.59 0.92
C MET A 37 12.49 19.68 0.25
N GLY A 38 12.69 19.62 -1.08
CA GLY A 38 13.58 20.54 -1.79
C GLY A 38 15.07 20.37 -1.45
N VAL A 39 15.46 19.23 -0.87
CA VAL A 39 16.86 18.89 -0.62
C VAL A 39 17.50 18.41 -1.92
N THR A 40 18.62 19.02 -2.29
CA THR A 40 19.33 18.79 -3.55
C THR A 40 20.66 18.08 -3.30
N GLN A 41 21.36 17.70 -4.37
CA GLN A 41 22.73 17.22 -4.26
C GLN A 41 23.63 18.17 -3.44
N SER A 42 23.48 19.49 -3.65
CA SER A 42 24.30 20.50 -2.98
C SER A 42 23.92 20.75 -1.51
N THR A 43 22.71 20.36 -1.10
CA THR A 43 22.18 20.53 0.26
C THR A 43 21.98 19.20 0.98
N ALA A 44 22.50 18.10 0.45
CA ALA A 44 22.27 16.75 0.96
C ALA A 44 22.63 16.57 2.44
N SER A 45 23.59 17.33 2.97
CA SER A 45 23.96 17.30 4.40
C SER A 45 22.87 17.78 5.34
N SER A 46 21.82 18.47 4.84
CA SER A 46 20.65 18.85 5.63
C SER A 46 19.55 17.79 5.62
N PHE A 47 19.72 16.69 4.87
CA PHE A 47 18.72 15.64 4.83
C PHE A 47 18.70 14.90 6.17
N PRO A 48 17.50 14.58 6.73
CA PRO A 48 17.40 13.88 7.99
C PRO A 48 18.17 12.55 7.97
N LYS A 49 18.74 12.21 9.13
CA LYS A 49 19.35 10.89 9.33
C LYS A 49 18.32 9.79 9.11
N SER A 50 18.79 8.62 8.70
CA SER A 50 17.93 7.46 8.64
C SER A 50 17.46 7.08 10.05
N VAL A 51 16.16 6.80 10.16
CA VAL A 51 15.55 6.13 11.33
C VAL A 51 15.95 4.66 11.44
N TRP A 52 16.59 4.13 10.40
CA TRP A 52 17.23 2.83 10.37
C TRP A 52 18.42 2.88 11.33
N HIS A 53 18.20 2.56 12.60
CA HIS A 53 19.22 2.52 13.66
C HIS A 53 20.23 1.37 13.46
N ILE A 54 20.57 1.06 12.21
CA ILE A 54 21.61 0.13 11.82
C ILE A 54 22.91 0.91 11.84
N ARG A 55 23.83 0.48 12.72
CA ARG A 55 25.18 1.04 12.80
C ARG A 55 25.79 1.11 11.39
N ASP A 56 26.34 2.27 11.05
CA ASP A 56 26.96 2.61 9.75
C ASP A 56 26.01 3.08 8.64
N PHE A 57 24.68 3.09 8.85
CA PHE A 57 23.70 3.56 7.85
C PHE A 57 22.96 4.86 8.19
N ASP A 58 23.23 5.49 9.34
CA ASP A 58 22.63 6.77 9.79
C ASP A 58 22.54 7.86 8.71
N SER A 59 23.52 7.90 7.79
CA SER A 59 23.62 8.92 6.75
C SER A 59 23.22 8.42 5.36
N MET A 60 22.70 7.20 5.21
CA MET A 60 22.51 6.55 3.91
C MET A 60 21.68 7.38 2.92
N TYR A 61 20.65 8.08 3.40
CA TYR A 61 19.84 8.94 2.55
C TYR A 61 20.59 10.21 2.12
N ALA A 62 21.24 10.89 3.05
CA ALA A 62 22.07 12.06 2.76
C ALA A 62 23.21 11.70 1.80
N ASP A 63 23.85 10.54 2.01
CA ASP A 63 24.93 10.04 1.16
C ASP A 63 24.43 9.71 -0.25
N ALA A 64 23.25 9.09 -0.37
CA ALA A 64 22.62 8.84 -1.67
C ALA A 64 22.31 10.14 -2.41
N VAL A 65 21.66 11.11 -1.74
CA VAL A 65 21.33 12.42 -2.34
C VAL A 65 22.61 13.21 -2.69
N ALA A 66 23.64 13.18 -1.85
CA ALA A 66 24.93 13.82 -2.14
C ALA A 66 25.59 13.20 -3.38
N SER A 67 25.40 11.90 -3.59
CA SER A 67 26.01 11.16 -4.70
C SER A 67 25.31 11.41 -6.03
N VAL A 68 23.97 11.41 -6.06
CA VAL A 68 23.20 11.41 -7.33
C VAL A 68 22.14 12.50 -7.46
N GLY A 69 21.98 13.36 -6.44
CA GLY A 69 20.88 14.30 -6.32
C GLY A 69 19.58 13.62 -5.89
N ASN A 70 18.52 14.41 -5.72
CA ASN A 70 17.19 13.88 -5.43
C ASN A 70 16.52 13.25 -6.67
N TYR A 71 15.33 12.68 -6.48
CA TYR A 71 14.58 12.02 -7.56
C TYR A 71 14.30 12.95 -8.77
N LEU A 72 13.99 14.23 -8.54
CA LEU A 72 13.70 15.17 -9.62
C LEU A 72 14.97 15.65 -10.34
N GLU A 73 16.11 15.73 -9.65
CA GLU A 73 17.42 15.99 -10.25
C GLU A 73 17.82 14.83 -11.17
N LEU A 74 17.71 13.59 -10.67
CA LEU A 74 17.91 12.36 -11.46
C LEU A 74 17.03 12.32 -12.70
N TYR A 75 15.73 12.59 -12.54
CA TYR A 75 14.78 12.64 -13.66
C TYR A 75 15.18 13.72 -14.67
N SER A 76 15.53 14.92 -14.20
CA SER A 76 15.87 16.05 -15.07
C SER A 76 17.16 15.82 -15.85
N THR A 77 18.14 15.16 -15.24
CA THR A 77 19.45 14.89 -15.84
C THR A 77 19.35 13.78 -16.89
N ASN A 78 18.63 12.70 -16.59
CA ASN A 78 18.65 11.49 -17.39
C ASN A 78 17.44 11.34 -18.34
N ILE A 79 16.28 11.86 -17.98
CA ILE A 79 15.01 11.59 -18.68
C ILE A 79 14.48 12.81 -19.41
N ARG A 80 14.57 14.00 -18.81
CA ARG A 80 14.09 15.24 -19.47
C ARG A 80 14.91 15.57 -20.72
N SER A 81 16.19 15.20 -20.75
CA SER A 81 17.03 15.29 -21.94
C SER A 81 16.47 14.47 -23.13
N ALA A 82 15.66 13.44 -22.86
CA ALA A 82 14.92 12.66 -23.85
C ALA A 82 13.54 13.24 -24.21
N GLY A 83 13.18 14.43 -23.69
CA GLY A 83 11.92 15.13 -24.01
C GLY A 83 10.67 14.58 -23.31
N LEU A 84 10.84 13.68 -22.32
CA LEU A 84 9.72 13.10 -21.59
C LEU A 84 9.24 14.04 -20.46
N ALA A 85 7.92 14.27 -20.42
CA ALA A 85 7.29 15.06 -19.38
C ALA A 85 7.12 14.25 -18.10
N LYS A 86 7.31 14.89 -16.93
CA LYS A 86 7.19 14.26 -15.61
C LYS A 86 5.86 13.51 -15.46
N ARG A 87 4.71 14.16 -15.70
CA ARG A 87 3.35 13.58 -15.59
C ARG A 87 3.22 12.71 -14.33
N MET A 88 2.96 11.41 -14.47
CA MET A 88 2.90 10.44 -13.37
C MET A 88 4.19 10.36 -12.54
N ASN A 89 5.33 10.69 -13.13
CA ASN A 89 6.63 10.72 -12.45
C ASN A 89 6.91 12.03 -11.68
N ALA A 90 5.90 12.86 -11.40
CA ALA A 90 6.05 13.96 -10.45
C ALA A 90 5.71 13.50 -9.03
N ILE A 91 6.16 14.27 -8.04
CA ILE A 91 5.71 14.13 -6.65
C ILE A 91 4.25 14.56 -6.56
N ASN A 92 3.43 13.78 -5.85
CA ASN A 92 2.00 13.98 -5.71
C ASN A 92 1.67 15.01 -4.62
N SER A 93 1.02 16.08 -5.04
CA SER A 93 0.58 17.19 -4.20
C SER A 93 -0.93 17.17 -3.95
N GLY A 94 -1.53 15.99 -3.79
CA GLY A 94 -2.97 15.83 -3.46
C GLY A 94 -3.87 15.33 -4.59
N THR A 95 -3.34 14.97 -5.76
CA THR A 95 -4.15 14.35 -6.84
C THR A 95 -4.41 12.87 -6.56
N GLY A 96 -5.38 12.26 -7.26
CA GLY A 96 -5.67 10.83 -7.14
C GLY A 96 -4.42 9.95 -7.21
N MET A 97 -4.31 8.98 -6.29
CA MET A 97 -3.16 8.10 -6.12
C MET A 97 -3.49 6.62 -6.31
N LEU A 98 -4.77 6.25 -6.31
CA LEU A 98 -5.15 4.86 -6.52
C LEU A 98 -4.93 4.49 -7.98
N TYR A 99 -4.07 3.50 -8.20
CA TYR A 99 -3.65 3.10 -9.52
C TYR A 99 -3.51 1.58 -9.58
N ALA A 100 -4.30 0.93 -10.44
CA ALA A 100 -4.16 -0.50 -10.62
C ALA A 100 -2.94 -0.81 -11.50
N LEU A 101 -2.00 -1.56 -10.93
CA LEU A 101 -0.89 -2.11 -11.69
C LEU A 101 -1.40 -3.11 -12.74
N PRO A 102 -0.74 -3.18 -13.92
CA PRO A 102 -1.04 -4.21 -14.90
C PRO A 102 -0.80 -5.62 -14.32
N HIS A 103 -1.69 -6.55 -14.64
CA HIS A 103 -1.62 -7.96 -14.21
C HIS A 103 -0.49 -8.78 -14.86
N GLY A 104 0.25 -8.17 -15.79
CA GLY A 104 1.21 -8.87 -16.63
C GLY A 104 0.54 -9.94 -17.49
N TYR A 105 0.84 -11.20 -17.20
CA TYR A 105 0.36 -12.38 -17.92
C TYR A 105 -0.59 -13.19 -17.03
N PRO A 106 -1.84 -12.73 -16.81
CA PRO A 106 -2.77 -13.37 -15.87
C PRO A 106 -3.13 -14.82 -16.24
N GLU A 107 -2.97 -15.20 -17.51
CA GLU A 107 -3.14 -16.56 -18.01
C GLU A 107 -2.03 -17.52 -17.58
N GLN A 108 -0.86 -17.01 -17.18
CA GLN A 108 0.25 -17.84 -16.72
C GLN A 108 -0.08 -18.43 -15.35
N GLU A 109 -0.08 -19.76 -15.27
CA GLU A 109 -0.32 -20.46 -14.01
C GLU A 109 0.94 -20.39 -13.14
N GLY A 110 0.83 -19.70 -12.02
CA GLY A 110 1.85 -19.66 -10.98
C GLY A 110 1.82 -20.91 -10.08
N PRO A 111 2.76 -21.02 -9.14
CA PRO A 111 2.81 -22.15 -8.22
C PRO A 111 1.56 -22.19 -7.35
N ARG A 112 1.03 -23.40 -7.12
CA ARG A 112 0.00 -23.63 -6.10
C ARG A 112 0.56 -23.28 -4.71
N PRO A 113 -0.30 -22.96 -3.73
CA PRO A 113 0.19 -22.78 -2.37
C PRO A 113 0.94 -24.00 -1.87
N ALA A 114 2.13 -23.76 -1.34
CA ALA A 114 2.95 -24.82 -0.78
C ALA A 114 2.25 -25.41 0.45
N GLU A 115 2.47 -26.70 0.70
CA GLU A 115 2.03 -27.33 1.94
C GLU A 115 2.66 -26.61 3.14
N GLY A 116 1.86 -26.25 4.14
CA GLY A 116 2.31 -25.46 5.29
C GLY A 116 2.49 -23.97 5.04
N SER A 117 2.27 -23.47 3.82
CA SER A 117 2.15 -22.01 3.58
C SER A 117 0.97 -21.43 4.35
N LYS A 118 1.00 -20.13 4.58
CA LYS A 118 -0.06 -19.33 5.19
C LYS A 118 -1.38 -19.46 4.44
N LEU A 119 -1.36 -19.40 3.10
CA LEU A 119 -2.56 -19.62 2.28
C LEU A 119 -3.14 -21.02 2.51
N ASN A 120 -2.28 -22.06 2.54
CA ASN A 120 -2.71 -23.42 2.82
C ASN A 120 -3.26 -23.56 4.26
N ALA A 121 -2.60 -22.95 5.24
CA ALA A 121 -3.02 -22.96 6.64
C ALA A 121 -4.38 -22.29 6.86
N ILE A 122 -4.60 -21.11 6.26
CA ILE A 122 -5.90 -20.41 6.29
C ILE A 122 -6.99 -21.26 5.65
N GLN A 123 -6.69 -21.90 4.51
CA GLN A 123 -7.63 -22.77 3.84
C GLN A 123 -7.96 -24.01 4.67
N VAL A 124 -7.00 -24.63 5.35
CA VAL A 124 -7.26 -25.77 6.24
C VAL A 124 -8.04 -25.35 7.48
N ALA A 125 -7.71 -24.20 8.06
CA ALA A 125 -8.42 -23.64 9.22
C ALA A 125 -9.82 -23.11 8.87
N GLN A 126 -10.11 -22.87 7.60
CA GLN A 126 -11.33 -22.22 7.11
C GLN A 126 -11.57 -20.84 7.76
N LYS A 127 -10.48 -20.14 8.10
CA LYS A 127 -10.53 -18.93 8.92
C LYS A 127 -9.35 -18.01 8.64
N LEU A 128 -9.63 -16.73 8.37
CA LEU A 128 -8.67 -15.66 8.18
C LEU A 128 -8.66 -14.75 9.42
N ARG A 129 -7.50 -14.52 10.03
CA ARG A 129 -7.36 -13.59 11.16
C ARG A 129 -6.93 -12.21 10.67
N CYS A 130 -7.80 -11.25 10.88
CA CYS A 130 -7.66 -9.88 10.44
C CYS A 130 -7.47 -8.96 11.65
N GLY A 131 -6.32 -8.29 11.70
CA GLY A 131 -5.94 -7.43 12.83
C GLY A 131 -6.18 -5.95 12.55
N MET A 132 -6.65 -5.20 13.55
CA MET A 132 -6.89 -3.75 13.46
C MET A 132 -6.85 -3.05 14.83
N MET A 133 -6.80 -1.72 14.81
CA MET A 133 -6.45 -0.88 15.98
C MET A 133 -7.58 -0.57 16.96
N THR A 134 -8.83 -0.61 16.52
CA THR A 134 -9.97 -0.28 17.39
C THR A 134 -11.15 -1.09 16.93
N ASN A 135 -12.12 -1.37 17.80
CA ASN A 135 -13.35 -2.09 17.46
C ASN A 135 -14.29 -1.34 16.49
N GLN A 136 -13.82 -0.24 15.90
CA GLN A 136 -14.58 0.55 14.95
C GLN A 136 -14.43 -0.03 13.55
N THR A 137 -15.52 0.07 12.81
CA THR A 137 -15.57 -0.29 11.40
C THR A 137 -14.64 0.62 10.61
N SER A 138 -14.02 0.08 9.56
CA SER A 138 -13.03 0.81 8.78
C SER A 138 -13.02 0.34 7.34
N LEU A 139 -12.44 1.16 6.45
CA LEU A 139 -12.28 0.79 5.05
C LEU A 139 -11.45 -0.50 4.89
N GLY A 140 -10.50 -0.74 5.79
CA GLY A 140 -9.72 -1.97 5.86
C GLY A 140 -10.55 -3.24 5.99
N GLU A 141 -11.70 -3.19 6.66
CA GLU A 141 -12.58 -4.36 6.82
C GLU A 141 -13.05 -4.88 5.47
N GLY A 142 -13.42 -3.98 4.56
CA GLY A 142 -13.82 -4.34 3.19
C GLY A 142 -12.70 -5.07 2.46
N PHE A 143 -11.44 -4.67 2.64
CA PHE A 143 -10.31 -5.38 2.04
C PHE A 143 -10.01 -6.72 2.70
N CYS A 144 -10.17 -6.85 4.02
CA CYS A 144 -10.07 -8.15 4.69
C CYS A 144 -11.16 -9.12 4.18
N LEU A 145 -12.40 -8.63 4.03
CA LEU A 145 -13.50 -9.41 3.47
C LEU A 145 -13.23 -9.80 2.00
N ALA A 146 -12.62 -8.92 1.22
CA ALA A 146 -12.18 -9.23 -0.14
C ALA A 146 -11.12 -10.36 -0.17
N ILE A 147 -10.17 -10.34 0.77
CA ILE A 147 -9.16 -11.41 0.92
C ILE A 147 -9.84 -12.73 1.27
N ALA A 148 -10.75 -12.72 2.25
CA ALA A 148 -11.52 -13.89 2.61
C ALA A 148 -12.27 -14.44 1.39
N ALA A 149 -12.99 -13.58 0.65
CA ALA A 149 -13.73 -13.98 -0.55
C ALA A 149 -12.81 -14.59 -1.62
N GLY A 150 -11.63 -14.01 -1.83
CA GLY A 150 -10.64 -14.51 -2.77
C GLY A 150 -10.06 -15.86 -2.39
N ILE A 151 -9.98 -16.19 -1.10
CA ILE A 151 -9.48 -17.50 -0.60
C ILE A 151 -10.56 -18.57 -0.64
N PHE A 152 -11.77 -18.18 -0.27
CA PHE A 152 -12.85 -19.10 0.10
C PHE A 152 -13.93 -19.25 -0.98
N SER A 153 -13.99 -18.34 -1.95
CA SER A 153 -15.05 -18.20 -2.97
C SER A 153 -16.44 -17.86 -2.40
N ASP A 154 -16.54 -17.68 -1.09
CA ASP A 154 -17.69 -17.19 -0.33
C ASP A 154 -17.17 -16.58 1.00
N VAL A 155 -17.95 -15.71 1.64
CA VAL A 155 -17.58 -15.17 2.96
C VAL A 155 -18.78 -15.20 3.91
N PRO A 156 -19.10 -16.38 4.48
CA PRO A 156 -19.86 -16.41 5.72
C PRO A 156 -19.12 -15.62 6.80
N ASP A 157 -19.83 -14.85 7.63
CA ASP A 157 -19.25 -14.07 8.75
C ASP A 157 -18.28 -14.89 9.61
N ALA A 158 -18.48 -16.21 9.71
CA ALA A 158 -17.64 -17.13 10.47
C ALA A 158 -16.22 -17.39 9.89
N ARG A 159 -15.92 -16.94 8.66
CA ARG A 159 -14.61 -17.16 8.02
C ARG A 159 -13.58 -16.07 8.31
N VAL A 160 -14.00 -14.97 8.94
CA VAL A 160 -13.09 -13.90 9.37
C VAL A 160 -13.12 -13.79 10.89
N GLU A 161 -11.95 -13.75 11.51
CA GLU A 161 -11.76 -13.42 12.92
C GLU A 161 -11.05 -12.09 13.04
N TRP A 162 -11.75 -11.16 13.67
CA TRP A 162 -11.26 -9.84 13.99
C TRP A 162 -10.45 -9.88 15.28
N VAL A 163 -9.21 -9.40 15.23
CA VAL A 163 -8.30 -9.31 16.37
C VAL A 163 -7.94 -7.84 16.58
N TRP A 164 -8.19 -7.35 17.79
CA TRP A 164 -8.07 -5.92 18.10
C TRP A 164 -6.81 -5.66 18.93
N TYR A 165 -6.12 -4.57 18.64
CA TYR A 165 -4.89 -4.13 19.30
C TYR A 165 -4.97 -2.65 19.63
N GLU A 166 -4.44 -2.21 20.76
CA GLU A 166 -4.51 -0.80 21.16
C GLU A 166 -3.37 0.05 20.55
N ALA A 167 -2.30 -0.60 20.08
CA ALA A 167 -1.10 0.04 19.54
C ALA A 167 -0.67 -0.55 18.19
N HIS A 168 -0.19 0.30 17.27
CA HIS A 168 0.23 -0.12 15.94
C HIS A 168 1.42 -1.08 16.02
N GLU A 169 2.35 -0.81 16.94
CA GLU A 169 3.53 -1.64 17.18
C GLU A 169 3.15 -3.06 17.63
N GLU A 170 2.10 -3.19 18.45
CA GLU A 170 1.59 -4.49 18.91
C GLU A 170 0.94 -5.26 17.76
N LEU A 171 0.10 -4.58 16.95
CA LEU A 171 -0.52 -5.16 15.77
C LEU A 171 0.51 -5.64 14.75
N LEU A 172 1.54 -4.83 14.48
CA LEU A 172 2.61 -5.19 13.54
C LEU A 172 3.46 -6.35 14.06
N LEU A 173 3.76 -6.35 15.36
CA LEU A 173 4.43 -7.47 15.99
C LEU A 173 3.60 -8.76 15.93
N ALA A 174 2.27 -8.67 16.08
CA ALA A 174 1.37 -9.80 15.95
C ALA A 174 1.31 -10.37 14.52
N VAL A 175 1.38 -9.51 13.50
CA VAL A 175 1.53 -9.96 12.09
C VAL A 175 2.87 -10.67 11.91
N SER A 176 3.97 -10.08 12.41
CA SER A 176 5.31 -10.65 12.32
C SER A 176 5.38 -12.05 12.94
N ASN A 177 4.79 -12.21 14.13
CA ASN A 177 4.73 -13.47 14.88
C ASN A 177 3.70 -14.47 14.33
N GLY A 178 2.88 -14.07 13.36
CA GLY A 178 1.84 -14.92 12.76
C GLY A 178 0.60 -15.14 13.64
N GLU A 179 0.40 -14.31 14.67
CA GLU A 179 -0.82 -14.26 15.48
C GLU A 179 -1.99 -13.67 14.69
N VAL A 180 -1.69 -12.68 13.86
CA VAL A 180 -2.57 -12.09 12.85
C VAL A 180 -2.08 -12.51 11.47
N ASP A 181 -3.00 -12.80 10.55
CA ASP A 181 -2.62 -13.15 9.18
C ASP A 181 -2.39 -11.89 8.34
N VAL A 182 -3.30 -10.92 8.43
CA VAL A 182 -3.19 -9.60 7.78
C VAL A 182 -3.65 -8.49 8.72
N ALA A 183 -2.87 -7.42 8.83
CA ALA A 183 -3.29 -6.20 9.49
C ALA A 183 -3.81 -5.19 8.48
N MET A 184 -4.80 -4.40 8.88
CA MET A 184 -5.40 -3.35 8.07
C MET A 184 -5.30 -1.98 8.74
N ASP A 185 -5.50 -0.94 7.94
CA ASP A 185 -5.41 0.47 8.32
C ASP A 185 -4.08 0.81 9.00
N VAL A 186 -3.03 0.13 8.54
CA VAL A 186 -1.68 0.36 9.05
C VAL A 186 -1.03 1.42 8.16
N PRO A 187 -0.46 2.48 8.77
CA PRO A 187 0.37 3.41 8.02
C PRO A 187 1.53 2.70 7.32
N VAL A 188 1.65 2.90 6.02
CA VAL A 188 2.73 2.31 5.23
C VAL A 188 4.03 3.03 5.57
N SER A 189 5.03 2.26 5.99
CA SER A 189 6.35 2.79 6.37
C SER A 189 7.45 1.80 6.01
N ALA A 190 8.49 2.29 5.32
CA ALA A 190 9.67 1.49 5.00
C ALA A 190 10.40 1.03 6.27
N GLU A 191 10.38 1.84 7.33
CA GLU A 191 10.95 1.50 8.63
C GLU A 191 10.18 0.34 9.28
N ALA A 192 8.85 0.44 9.33
CA ALA A 192 8.01 -0.62 9.89
C ALA A 192 8.15 -1.93 9.10
N ALA A 193 8.22 -1.85 7.76
CA ALA A 193 8.44 -3.02 6.91
C ALA A 193 9.72 -3.77 7.28
N PHE A 194 10.79 -3.03 7.53
CA PHE A 194 12.08 -3.57 7.95
C PHE A 194 12.04 -4.10 9.40
N GLN A 195 11.59 -3.29 10.35
CA GLN A 195 11.64 -3.59 11.78
C GLN A 195 10.83 -4.84 12.15
N TYR A 196 9.67 -5.03 11.51
CA TYR A 196 8.76 -6.13 11.82
C TYR A 196 8.83 -7.28 10.80
N ASP A 197 9.73 -7.21 9.81
CA ASP A 197 9.81 -8.16 8.69
C ASP A 197 8.44 -8.42 8.05
N ILE A 198 7.79 -7.34 7.64
CA ILE A 198 6.47 -7.34 6.98
C ILE A 198 6.57 -6.71 5.59
N THR A 199 5.58 -6.96 4.76
CA THR A 199 5.36 -6.26 3.49
C THR A 199 4.00 -5.58 3.53
N PHE A 200 3.95 -4.37 2.97
CA PHE A 200 2.71 -3.63 2.79
C PHE A 200 2.09 -3.88 1.41
N SER A 201 0.76 -3.82 1.32
CA SER A 201 0.09 -3.60 0.03
C SER A 201 0.40 -2.21 -0.51
N SER A 202 0.03 -1.91 -1.77
CA SER A 202 -0.13 -0.50 -2.15
C SER A 202 -1.15 0.16 -1.21
N PRO A 203 -0.99 1.45 -0.90
CA PRO A 203 -1.96 2.14 -0.08
C PRO A 203 -3.33 2.13 -0.74
N TYR A 204 -4.36 1.85 0.04
CA TYR A 204 -5.76 1.88 -0.41
C TYR A 204 -6.53 3.07 0.15
N PHE A 205 -5.95 3.80 1.11
CA PHE A 205 -6.56 4.98 1.68
C PHE A 205 -5.50 6.00 2.10
N PHE A 206 -5.89 7.26 1.98
CA PHE A 206 -5.10 8.43 2.34
C PHE A 206 -6.00 9.26 3.27
N PRO A 207 -5.77 9.23 4.59
CA PRO A 207 -6.44 10.11 5.53
C PRO A 207 -6.35 11.57 5.09
N TYR A 208 -7.34 12.37 5.44
CA TYR A 208 -7.37 13.79 5.09
C TYR A 208 -6.63 14.63 6.11
N ASP A 209 -5.90 15.64 5.64
CA ASP A 209 -5.41 16.73 6.48
C ASP A 209 -6.56 17.61 6.99
N GLU A 210 -6.44 18.05 8.23
CA GLU A 210 -7.35 19.07 8.81
C GLU A 210 -7.29 20.38 8.01
N GLU A 211 -6.13 20.71 7.41
CA GLU A 211 -5.94 21.92 6.57
C GLU A 211 -6.81 21.93 5.31
N ASP A 212 -7.24 20.75 4.82
CA ASP A 212 -8.20 20.62 3.71
C ASP A 212 -9.66 20.83 4.16
N GLY A 213 -9.87 21.38 5.36
CA GLY A 213 -11.19 21.67 5.92
C GLY A 213 -11.99 20.41 6.31
N GLY A 214 -11.29 19.29 6.51
CA GLY A 214 -11.90 18.05 7.00
C GLY A 214 -12.03 18.10 8.52
N VAL A 215 -13.23 18.38 9.02
CA VAL A 215 -13.52 18.14 10.44
C VAL A 215 -13.74 16.63 10.57
N SER A 216 -12.74 15.93 11.10
CA SER A 216 -12.88 14.52 11.48
C SER A 216 -13.77 14.49 12.72
N LEU A 217 -15.08 14.29 12.53
CA LEU A 217 -16.06 14.14 13.60
C LEU A 217 -16.34 12.65 13.75
N ASP A 218 -16.21 12.11 14.96
CA ASP A 218 -16.87 10.86 15.28
C ASP A 218 -18.40 11.04 15.13
N GLY A 219 -19.14 9.95 15.05
CA GLY A 219 -20.61 9.99 14.92
C GLY A 219 -21.35 10.73 16.06
N ASN A 220 -20.62 11.22 17.08
CA ASN A 220 -21.12 12.00 18.21
C ASN A 220 -20.65 13.47 18.21
N GLY A 221 -19.89 13.92 17.19
CA GLY A 221 -19.37 15.28 17.11
C GLY A 221 -18.15 15.55 18.01
N GLN A 222 -17.45 14.52 18.48
CA GLN A 222 -16.12 14.63 19.08
C GLN A 222 -15.04 14.43 18.00
N GLN A 223 -13.81 14.88 18.26
CA GLN A 223 -12.67 14.63 17.36
C GLN A 223 -12.60 13.14 17.05
N ALA A 224 -12.79 12.79 15.77
CA ALA A 224 -12.48 11.45 15.30
C ALA A 224 -11.00 11.18 15.55
N LEU A 225 -10.72 9.89 15.79
CA LEU A 225 -9.41 9.33 16.08
C LEU A 225 -8.30 10.19 15.46
N GLU A 226 -7.59 10.98 16.29
CA GLU A 226 -6.41 11.71 15.88
C GLU A 226 -5.40 10.65 15.44
N LEU A 227 -5.45 10.26 14.16
CA LEU A 227 -4.37 9.52 13.53
C LEU A 227 -3.18 10.47 13.62
N PRO A 228 -2.13 10.15 14.39
CA PRO A 228 -1.13 11.15 14.80
C PRO A 228 -0.34 11.80 13.66
N ASP A 229 -0.62 11.47 12.40
CA ASP A 229 -0.14 12.17 11.22
C ASP A 229 -1.12 12.00 10.06
N HIS A 230 -1.70 13.11 9.62
CA HIS A 230 -2.67 13.15 8.53
C HIS A 230 -2.07 12.91 7.13
N ASP A 231 -0.74 12.82 7.02
CA ASP A 231 -0.02 12.59 5.76
C ASP A 231 0.24 11.11 5.41
N ARG A 232 -0.26 10.16 6.21
CA ARG A 232 0.14 8.76 6.07
C ARG A 232 -0.79 7.95 5.18
N ALA A 233 -0.26 7.50 4.05
CA ALA A 233 -0.89 6.47 3.24
C ALA A 233 -1.07 5.18 4.07
N VAL A 234 -2.27 4.61 4.11
CA VAL A 234 -2.55 3.36 4.85
C VAL A 234 -2.76 2.19 3.89
N GLY A 235 -2.32 1.02 4.32
CA GLY A 235 -2.37 -0.21 3.55
C GLY A 235 -2.59 -1.44 4.42
N LEU A 236 -2.56 -2.60 3.77
CA LEU A 236 -2.54 -3.90 4.44
C LEU A 236 -1.10 -4.26 4.77
N ALA A 237 -0.88 -4.93 5.89
CA ALA A 237 0.42 -5.50 6.25
C ALA A 237 0.32 -7.02 6.42
N ALA A 238 1.28 -7.75 5.84
CA ALA A 238 1.40 -9.20 5.96
C ALA A 238 2.86 -9.59 6.24
N SER A 239 3.08 -10.71 6.93
CA SER A 239 4.43 -11.19 7.28
C SER A 239 5.25 -11.56 6.03
N ASN A 240 6.54 -11.21 6.01
CA ASN A 240 7.48 -11.64 4.98
C ASN A 240 7.89 -13.12 5.11
N SER A 241 7.58 -13.76 6.24
CA SER A 241 7.78 -15.20 6.42
C SER A 241 6.96 -16.03 5.43
N ASP A 242 5.85 -15.49 4.92
CA ASP A 242 5.08 -16.05 3.80
C ASP A 242 4.84 -15.02 2.69
N ARG A 243 5.81 -14.93 1.78
CA ARG A 243 5.77 -14.01 0.64
C ARG A 243 4.63 -14.32 -0.34
N GLN A 244 4.18 -15.57 -0.42
CA GLN A 244 3.08 -15.93 -1.32
C GLN A 244 1.78 -15.33 -0.82
N PHE A 245 1.50 -15.41 0.49
CA PHE A 245 0.34 -14.76 1.09
C PHE A 245 0.43 -13.23 1.03
N ALA A 246 1.59 -12.63 1.30
CA ALA A 246 1.77 -11.19 1.15
C ALA A 246 1.47 -10.70 -0.28
N LYS A 247 1.96 -11.42 -1.31
CA LYS A 247 1.60 -11.16 -2.71
C LYS A 247 0.11 -11.35 -2.99
N PHE A 248 -0.52 -12.33 -2.37
CA PHE A 248 -1.96 -12.55 -2.49
C PHE A 248 -2.75 -11.35 -1.96
N CYS A 249 -2.43 -10.87 -0.76
CA CYS A 249 -3.04 -9.67 -0.17
C CYS A 249 -2.84 -8.44 -1.07
N PHE A 250 -1.62 -8.24 -1.58
CA PHE A 250 -1.30 -7.17 -2.53
C PHE A 250 -2.23 -7.19 -3.74
N TRP A 251 -2.35 -8.35 -4.41
CA TRP A 251 -3.17 -8.47 -5.61
C TRP A 251 -4.66 -8.33 -5.31
N ILE A 252 -5.18 -8.93 -4.24
CA ILE A 252 -6.61 -8.80 -3.90
C ILE A 252 -6.99 -7.35 -3.63
N MET A 253 -6.14 -6.59 -2.92
CA MET A 253 -6.40 -5.17 -2.67
C MET A 253 -6.58 -4.38 -3.99
N THR A 254 -5.84 -4.74 -5.05
CA THR A 254 -6.00 -4.06 -6.34
C THR A 254 -7.33 -4.39 -7.04
N ALA A 255 -7.98 -5.53 -6.74
CA ALA A 255 -9.14 -5.99 -7.51
C ALA A 255 -10.34 -5.02 -7.50
N PRO A 256 -10.78 -4.48 -6.34
CA PRO A 256 -11.80 -3.43 -6.31
C PRO A 256 -11.40 -2.16 -7.06
N VAL A 257 -10.11 -1.78 -7.02
CA VAL A 257 -9.59 -0.59 -7.73
C VAL A 257 -9.64 -0.81 -9.24
N ILE A 258 -9.26 -2.00 -9.73
CA ILE A 258 -9.35 -2.39 -11.14
C ILE A 258 -10.79 -2.36 -11.63
N SER A 259 -11.70 -2.93 -10.82
CA SER A 259 -13.13 -2.98 -11.16
C SER A 259 -13.70 -1.58 -11.37
N GLU A 260 -13.34 -0.63 -10.50
CA GLU A 260 -13.75 0.76 -10.67
C GLU A 260 -13.03 1.46 -11.85
N GLU A 261 -11.69 1.33 -11.94
CA GLU A 261 -10.89 2.03 -12.96
C GLU A 261 -11.31 1.65 -14.39
N ASP A 262 -11.57 0.37 -14.62
CA ASP A 262 -11.92 -0.18 -15.93
C ASP A 262 -13.44 -0.34 -16.13
N GLU A 263 -14.26 0.11 -15.16
CA GLU A 263 -15.72 -0.05 -15.14
C GLU A 263 -16.18 -1.51 -15.34
N LEU A 264 -15.44 -2.46 -14.76
CA LEU A 264 -15.67 -3.90 -14.94
C LEU A 264 -16.63 -4.44 -13.88
N PRO A 265 -17.77 -5.04 -14.27
CA PRO A 265 -18.57 -5.81 -13.32
C PRO A 265 -17.81 -7.08 -12.90
N PHE A 266 -18.18 -7.66 -11.76
CA PHE A 266 -17.50 -8.85 -11.21
C PHE A 266 -17.37 -10.02 -12.21
N ASN A 267 -18.37 -10.24 -13.07
CA ASN A 267 -18.36 -11.32 -14.06
C ASN A 267 -17.27 -11.13 -15.14
N ASP A 268 -16.89 -9.89 -15.41
CA ASP A 268 -15.91 -9.51 -16.42
C ASP A 268 -14.50 -9.31 -15.82
N MET A 269 -14.37 -9.43 -14.49
CA MET A 269 -13.07 -9.46 -13.83
C MET A 269 -12.20 -10.59 -14.38
N VAL A 270 -10.94 -10.25 -14.63
CA VAL A 270 -9.93 -11.15 -15.18
C VAL A 270 -9.71 -12.37 -14.27
N LEU A 271 -9.50 -13.53 -14.88
CA LEU A 271 -9.08 -14.73 -14.15
C LEU A 271 -7.56 -14.71 -13.99
N VAL A 272 -7.09 -14.86 -12.75
CA VAL A 272 -5.68 -14.67 -12.39
C VAL A 272 -5.07 -15.99 -11.94
N GLY A 273 -4.22 -16.59 -12.77
CA GLY A 273 -3.57 -17.88 -12.51
C GLY A 273 -2.38 -17.84 -11.54
N LEU A 274 -2.04 -16.68 -10.97
CA LEU A 274 -0.77 -16.44 -10.24
C LEU A 274 -0.57 -17.33 -9.00
N PHE A 275 -1.66 -17.83 -8.40
CA PHE A 275 -1.62 -18.69 -7.20
C PHE A 275 -2.12 -20.11 -7.50
N GLY A 276 -2.00 -20.53 -8.76
CA GLY A 276 -2.47 -21.83 -9.24
C GLY A 276 -3.97 -21.87 -9.55
N SER A 277 -4.41 -22.97 -10.15
CA SER A 277 -5.79 -23.14 -10.65
C SER A 277 -6.91 -22.86 -9.65
N SER A 278 -6.69 -23.13 -8.35
CA SER A 278 -7.71 -22.98 -7.31
C SER A 278 -8.10 -21.53 -7.03
N TYR A 279 -7.22 -20.57 -7.32
CA TYR A 279 -7.43 -19.14 -7.04
C TYR A 279 -7.68 -18.32 -8.31
N LYS A 280 -7.94 -18.96 -9.45
CA LYS A 280 -8.17 -18.27 -10.73
C LYS A 280 -9.29 -17.24 -10.67
N ARG A 281 -10.26 -17.42 -9.77
CA ARG A 281 -11.41 -16.53 -9.59
C ARG A 281 -11.23 -15.48 -8.49
N MET A 282 -10.06 -15.40 -7.84
CA MET A 282 -9.90 -14.62 -6.61
C MET A 282 -10.33 -13.14 -6.76
N PHE A 283 -10.08 -12.51 -7.91
CA PHE A 283 -10.53 -11.14 -8.19
C PHE A 283 -12.04 -11.03 -8.37
N ARG A 284 -12.61 -11.96 -9.14
CA ARG A 284 -14.06 -12.03 -9.36
C ARG A 284 -14.79 -12.25 -8.04
N ASP A 285 -14.31 -13.18 -7.22
CA ASP A 285 -14.94 -13.54 -5.97
C ASP A 285 -14.81 -12.39 -4.94
N ALA A 286 -13.65 -11.70 -4.90
CA ALA A 286 -13.48 -10.46 -4.13
C ALA A 286 -14.49 -9.38 -4.54
N VAL A 287 -14.51 -8.98 -5.82
CA VAL A 287 -15.39 -7.91 -6.31
C VAL A 287 -16.87 -8.30 -6.24
N LEU A 288 -17.21 -9.57 -6.45
CA LEU A 288 -18.57 -10.08 -6.26
C LEU A 288 -19.05 -9.84 -4.82
N PHE A 289 -18.17 -10.04 -3.83
CA PHE A 289 -18.53 -9.93 -2.43
C PHE A 289 -18.56 -8.47 -1.96
N VAL A 290 -17.47 -7.72 -2.16
CA VAL A 290 -17.32 -6.36 -1.59
C VAL A 290 -17.67 -5.23 -2.56
N GLY A 291 -17.73 -5.52 -3.85
CA GLY A 291 -17.90 -4.51 -4.90
C GLY A 291 -16.58 -3.95 -5.42
N ASP A 292 -16.71 -2.86 -6.17
CA ASP A 292 -15.60 -2.03 -6.60
C ASP A 292 -15.12 -1.10 -5.46
N TYR A 293 -14.06 -0.33 -5.69
CA TYR A 293 -13.50 0.53 -4.65
C TYR A 293 -14.49 1.60 -4.17
N SER A 294 -15.26 2.24 -5.06
CA SER A 294 -16.30 3.22 -4.70
C SER A 294 -17.31 2.61 -3.74
N ARG A 295 -17.79 1.40 -4.01
CA ARG A 295 -18.76 0.71 -3.14
C ARG A 295 -18.19 0.37 -1.77
N ILE A 296 -16.93 -0.06 -1.70
CA ILE A 296 -16.24 -0.24 -0.42
C ILE A 296 -16.22 1.11 0.30
N TYR A 297 -15.74 2.17 -0.37
CA TYR A 297 -15.63 3.50 0.21
C TYR A 297 -16.97 4.04 0.74
N GLU A 298 -18.03 3.98 -0.06
CA GLU A 298 -19.41 4.39 0.31
C GLU A 298 -19.94 3.63 1.53
N SER A 299 -19.58 2.34 1.67
CA SER A 299 -19.98 1.53 2.83
C SER A 299 -19.39 2.05 4.15
N TYR A 300 -18.31 2.83 4.07
CA TYR A 300 -17.62 3.42 5.22
C TYR A 300 -17.58 4.95 5.19
N GLU A 301 -18.30 5.62 4.26
CA GLU A 301 -18.24 7.07 4.05
C GLU A 301 -18.62 7.86 5.30
N ILE A 302 -19.55 7.35 6.12
CA ILE A 302 -19.93 7.98 7.39
C ILE A 302 -18.73 8.16 8.32
N LEU A 303 -17.73 7.28 8.22
CA LEU A 303 -16.55 7.25 9.08
C LEU A 303 -15.38 8.00 8.47
N VAL A 304 -15.18 7.90 7.16
CA VAL A 304 -14.02 8.49 6.47
C VAL A 304 -14.32 9.82 5.77
N GLY A 305 -15.58 10.22 5.67
CA GLY A 305 -16.04 11.38 4.89
C GLY A 305 -16.01 11.14 3.37
N PRO A 306 -16.55 12.09 2.58
CA PRO A 306 -16.65 11.94 1.14
C PRO A 306 -15.27 11.80 0.48
N ARG A 307 -15.22 10.98 -0.57
CA ARG A 307 -13.98 10.72 -1.30
C ARG A 307 -13.44 12.00 -1.95
N ARG A 308 -12.16 12.30 -1.71
CA ARG A 308 -11.45 13.44 -2.31
C ARG A 308 -9.94 13.19 -2.43
N GLY A 309 -9.25 14.08 -3.14
CA GLY A 309 -7.79 14.13 -3.22
C GLY A 309 -7.14 12.81 -3.66
N ARG A 310 -6.19 12.33 -2.87
CA ARG A 310 -5.41 11.10 -3.12
C ARG A 310 -6.26 9.83 -3.15
N ASN A 311 -7.44 9.84 -2.52
CA ASN A 311 -8.35 8.69 -2.56
C ASN A 311 -9.00 8.49 -3.93
N PHE A 312 -8.93 9.42 -4.89
CA PHE A 312 -9.43 9.19 -6.24
C PHE A 312 -8.56 8.23 -7.06
N ILE A 313 -9.18 7.51 -8.01
CA ILE A 313 -8.47 6.74 -9.03
C ILE A 313 -7.72 7.71 -9.94
N ASN A 314 -6.45 7.42 -10.20
CA ASN A 314 -5.66 8.15 -11.16
C ASN A 314 -5.88 7.61 -12.59
N LEU A 315 -6.97 8.06 -13.21
CA LEU A 315 -7.38 7.62 -14.54
C LEU A 315 -6.34 7.98 -15.62
N LEU A 316 -6.24 7.15 -16.65
CA LEU A 316 -5.30 7.35 -17.78
C LEU A 316 -5.50 8.69 -18.50
N GLU A 317 -6.72 9.24 -18.48
CA GLU A 317 -7.08 10.50 -19.13
C GLU A 317 -6.70 11.73 -18.28
N THR A 318 -6.62 11.57 -16.95
CA THR A 318 -6.35 12.65 -15.99
C THR A 318 -5.00 12.51 -15.27
N ARG A 319 -4.17 11.51 -15.64
CA ARG A 319 -2.86 11.14 -15.07
C ARG A 319 -2.18 12.26 -14.27
N GLY A 320 -2.51 12.29 -12.99
CA GLY A 320 -1.82 13.06 -11.98
C GLY A 320 -0.47 12.43 -11.63
N PRO A 321 0.39 13.17 -10.94
CA PRO A 321 1.56 12.65 -10.23
C PRO A 321 1.26 11.37 -9.40
N GLN A 322 2.20 10.43 -9.30
CA GLN A 322 2.04 9.15 -8.61
C GLN A 322 3.09 8.85 -7.53
N HIS A 323 4.08 9.72 -7.37
CA HIS A 323 5.11 9.50 -6.35
C HIS A 323 4.71 10.17 -5.05
N LEU A 324 4.53 9.39 -4.00
CA LEU A 324 4.34 9.85 -2.63
C LEU A 324 5.43 9.18 -1.78
N PRO A 325 6.39 9.93 -1.22
CA PRO A 325 7.42 9.35 -0.38
C PRO A 325 6.83 8.80 0.93
N LEU A 326 7.18 7.56 1.28
CA LEU A 326 6.64 6.84 2.44
C LEU A 326 7.67 6.67 3.58
N LEU A 327 8.73 7.48 3.58
CA LEU A 327 9.91 7.25 4.39
C LEU A 327 9.76 7.58 5.88
N PHE A 328 8.87 8.49 6.24
CA PHE A 328 8.90 9.13 7.55
C PHE A 328 7.60 8.89 8.30
N GLY A 329 7.64 8.05 9.33
CA GLY A 329 6.64 8.12 10.40
C GLY A 329 6.94 9.33 11.30
N SER A 330 5.89 10.12 11.63
CA SER A 330 5.68 11.12 12.71
C SER A 330 6.75 12.10 13.16
N ASN A 331 8.03 11.78 13.04
CA ASN A 331 9.07 12.50 13.76
C ASN A 331 9.88 13.46 12.90
N VAL A 332 9.55 13.65 11.62
CA VAL A 332 10.34 14.55 10.75
C VAL A 332 9.77 15.96 10.69
N THR A 333 8.45 16.15 10.83
CA THR A 333 7.85 17.50 10.92
C THR A 333 8.24 18.23 12.21
N SER A 334 8.58 17.51 13.29
CA SER A 334 9.04 18.11 14.56
C SER A 334 10.53 18.46 14.60
N LEU A 335 11.31 18.11 13.56
CA LEU A 335 12.75 18.38 13.48
C LEU A 335 13.12 19.58 12.59
N VAL A 336 12.14 20.28 12.04
CA VAL A 336 12.35 21.43 11.15
C VAL A 336 11.61 22.66 11.66
N TRP A 337 11.90 23.13 12.88
CA TRP A 337 11.71 24.53 13.32
C TRP A 337 12.67 24.91 14.44
#